data_AF-A0A4W5QGF0-F1
#
_entry.id   AF-A0A4W5QGF0-F1
#
_cell.length_a   1.000
_cell.length_b   1.000
_cell.length_c   1.000
_cell.angle_alpha   90.00
_cell.angle_beta   90.00
_cell.angle_gamma   90.00
#
_symmetry.space_group_name_H-M   'P 1'
#
loop_
_entity.id
_entity.type
_entity.pdbx_description
1 polymer ?
#
loop_
_entity_poly.entity_id
_entity_poly.type
_entity_poly.pdbx_seq_one_letter_code
_entity_poly.pdbx_strand_id
1 'polypeptide(L)'
;QTQIHVKNFNLGTKTYNLPHMFGDIKFVCVGGSANRMKSFSQFNHQELPRNLNDLEKICKEEWDKIPPEMLKIVNLTPLSLQHGMGIPSISTMLHELIKLLHHARCIDFVLFSIGTSGGVGLEPGTVVVTDKAVDCFFRAQFEQVLGKVITRSTELDVGEAYVIVWYISNGITVEVGTAVVCVTLLNRFDGDQISTPHDVLVEYQQRPQVLVAHFIKKRLGLIV
;
A
#
# COMPACT_ATOMS: atom_id res chain seq x y z
N GLN A 1 -20.61 19.80 2.12
CA GLN A 1 -19.66 18.66 2.16
C GLN A 1 -20.32 17.47 1.50
N THR A 2 -19.71 16.92 0.44
CA THR A 2 -20.19 15.71 -0.22
C THR A 2 -20.04 14.54 0.74
N GLN A 3 -21.13 13.82 1.00
CA GLN A 3 -21.11 12.63 1.86
C GLN A 3 -20.54 11.46 1.08
N ILE A 4 -19.59 10.72 1.67
CA ILE A 4 -19.06 9.51 1.05
C ILE A 4 -19.32 8.30 1.92
N HIS A 5 -19.59 7.19 1.24
CA HIS A 5 -19.52 5.86 1.81
C HIS A 5 -18.49 5.09 0.99
N VAL A 6 -17.49 4.57 1.68
CA VAL A 6 -16.39 3.78 1.16
C VAL A 6 -16.77 2.33 1.39
N LYS A 7 -17.19 1.65 0.32
CA LYS A 7 -18.01 0.43 0.43
C LYS A 7 -17.19 -0.77 0.89
N ASN A 8 -16.00 -0.98 0.33
CA ASN A 8 -15.17 -2.12 0.73
C ASN A 8 -14.60 -1.93 2.13
N PHE A 9 -14.33 -0.68 2.50
CA PHE A 9 -13.95 -0.35 3.87
C PHE A 9 -15.13 -0.18 4.83
N ASN A 10 -16.38 -0.30 4.38
CA ASN A 10 -17.59 -0.04 5.17
C ASN A 10 -17.54 1.24 6.04
N LEU A 11 -16.86 2.29 5.56
CA LEU A 11 -16.67 3.55 6.29
C LEU A 11 -17.50 4.65 5.64
N GLY A 12 -18.17 5.46 6.45
CA GLY A 12 -18.94 6.61 5.96
C GLY A 12 -18.60 7.87 6.73
N THR A 13 -18.61 9.02 6.05
CA THR A 13 -18.46 10.34 6.71
C THR A 13 -19.60 10.68 7.66
N LYS A 14 -20.72 9.95 7.58
CA LYS A 14 -21.84 10.07 8.54
C LYS A 14 -21.61 9.29 9.82
N THR A 15 -20.95 8.15 9.71
CA THR A 15 -20.77 7.20 10.79
C THR A 15 -19.49 7.46 11.57
N TYR A 16 -18.46 8.02 10.92
CA TYR A 16 -17.13 8.17 11.49
C TYR A 16 -16.52 9.55 11.23
N ASN A 17 -15.78 10.08 12.22
CA ASN A 17 -14.99 11.29 12.08
C ASN A 17 -13.66 10.98 11.39
N LEU A 18 -13.68 10.95 10.05
CA LEU A 18 -12.51 10.58 9.23
C LEU A 18 -11.28 11.46 9.49
N PRO A 19 -11.38 12.81 9.63
CA PRO A 19 -10.21 13.64 9.94
C PRO A 19 -9.53 13.26 11.25
N HIS A 20 -10.31 13.00 12.30
CA HIS A 20 -9.76 12.54 13.58
C HIS A 20 -9.15 11.14 13.48
N MET A 21 -9.69 10.28 12.62
CA MET A 21 -9.21 8.91 12.50
C MET A 21 -7.99 8.77 11.57
N PHE A 22 -7.91 9.50 10.47
CA PHE A 22 -6.95 9.22 9.40
C PHE A 22 -6.13 10.45 8.98
N GLY A 23 -6.33 11.59 9.64
CA GLY A 23 -5.65 12.85 9.29
C GLY A 23 -4.14 12.87 9.61
N ASP A 24 -3.68 11.98 10.49
CA ASP A 24 -2.29 11.84 10.93
C ASP A 24 -1.46 10.85 10.07
N ILE A 25 -2.09 10.17 9.11
CA ILE A 25 -1.42 9.16 8.29
C ILE A 25 -0.35 9.79 7.41
N LYS A 26 0.87 9.26 7.49
CA LYS A 26 1.99 9.63 6.61
C LYS A 26 2.46 8.51 5.69
N PHE A 27 2.19 7.27 6.06
CA PHE A 27 2.60 6.10 5.30
C PHE A 27 1.41 5.15 5.13
N VAL A 28 1.18 4.72 3.89
CA VAL A 28 0.19 3.70 3.55
C VAL A 28 0.94 2.55 2.87
N CYS A 29 0.74 1.33 3.33
CA CYS A 29 1.34 0.14 2.75
C CYS A 29 0.22 -0.77 2.24
N VAL A 30 0.34 -1.22 1.00
CA VAL A 30 -0.67 -2.05 0.34
C VAL A 30 -0.05 -3.34 -0.18
N GLY A 31 -0.78 -4.45 -0.11
CA GLY A 31 -0.31 -5.72 -0.66
C GLY A 31 -1.45 -6.69 -0.97
N GLY A 32 -1.15 -7.73 -1.75
CA GLY A 32 -2.22 -8.61 -2.26
C GLY A 32 -2.88 -9.55 -1.24
N SER A 33 -2.22 -9.87 -0.13
CA SER A 33 -2.66 -10.90 0.83
C SER A 33 -2.99 -10.32 2.21
N ALA A 34 -4.17 -10.65 2.73
CA ALA A 34 -4.63 -10.27 4.07
C ALA A 34 -3.61 -10.64 5.15
N ASN A 35 -3.16 -11.90 5.11
CA ASN A 35 -2.27 -12.46 6.11
C ASN A 35 -0.91 -11.77 6.09
N ARG A 36 -0.41 -11.43 4.89
CA ARG A 36 0.86 -10.67 4.76
C ARG A 36 0.71 -9.27 5.33
N MET A 37 -0.36 -8.56 5.00
CA MET A 37 -0.57 -7.19 5.49
C MET A 37 -0.87 -7.14 6.98
N LYS A 38 -1.56 -8.16 7.52
CA LYS A 38 -1.75 -8.33 8.96
C LYS A 38 -0.41 -8.57 9.67
N SER A 39 0.41 -9.48 9.15
CA SER A 39 1.74 -9.78 9.70
C SER A 39 2.65 -8.55 9.64
N PHE A 40 2.61 -7.81 8.53
CA PHE A 40 3.37 -6.57 8.37
C PHE A 40 2.95 -5.50 9.38
N SER A 41 1.65 -5.35 9.60
CA SER A 41 1.14 -4.38 10.55
C SER A 41 1.52 -4.76 11.98
N GLN A 42 1.43 -6.05 12.34
CA GLN A 42 1.91 -6.56 13.64
C GLN A 42 3.41 -6.37 13.81
N PHE A 43 4.21 -6.59 12.75
CA PHE A 43 5.64 -6.35 12.75
C PHE A 43 5.97 -4.87 13.03
N ASN A 44 5.37 -3.93 12.29
CA ASN A 44 5.58 -2.50 12.56
C ASN A 44 5.13 -2.09 13.96
N HIS A 45 4.04 -2.67 14.48
CA HIS A 45 3.56 -2.38 15.82
C HIS A 45 4.54 -2.78 16.93
N GLN A 46 5.27 -3.88 16.75
CA GLN A 46 6.31 -4.31 17.68
C GLN A 46 7.56 -3.42 17.59
N GLU A 47 7.82 -2.90 16.40
CA GLU A 47 9.06 -2.24 16.03
C GLU A 47 9.03 -0.70 16.19
N LEU A 48 7.85 -0.09 16.40
CA LEU A 48 7.67 1.35 16.61
C LEU A 48 7.46 1.68 18.10
N PRO A 49 8.01 2.78 18.64
CA PRO A 49 7.88 3.13 20.05
C PRO A 49 6.42 3.39 20.45
N ARG A 50 6.01 2.80 21.57
CA ARG A 50 4.66 2.95 22.13
C ARG A 50 4.54 4.30 22.85
N ASN A 51 3.64 5.17 22.41
CA ASN A 51 2.95 6.05 23.34
C ASN A 51 1.82 5.24 23.98
N LEU A 52 2.09 4.68 25.17
CA LEU A 52 1.20 3.79 25.92
C LEU A 52 -0.17 4.42 26.28
N ASN A 53 -0.31 5.74 26.19
CA ASN A 53 -1.51 6.46 26.64
C ASN A 53 -2.69 6.44 25.63
N ASP A 54 -2.47 6.08 24.36
CA ASP A 54 -3.54 6.10 23.35
C ASP A 54 -4.23 4.74 23.14
N LEU A 55 -3.65 3.65 23.68
CA LEU A 55 -4.13 2.28 23.47
C LEU A 55 -5.39 1.94 24.27
N GLU A 56 -5.56 2.50 25.48
CA GLU A 56 -6.69 2.10 26.33
C GLU A 56 -8.05 2.61 25.83
N LYS A 57 -8.09 3.60 24.93
CA LYS A 57 -9.36 4.15 24.42
C LYS A 57 -9.89 3.51 23.14
N ILE A 58 -9.06 2.85 22.33
CA ILE A 58 -9.47 2.36 21.00
C ILE A 58 -9.47 0.81 20.91
N CYS A 59 -8.81 0.11 21.84
CA CYS A 59 -8.52 -1.33 21.67
C CYS A 59 -9.60 -2.35 22.05
N LYS A 60 -10.82 -1.98 22.48
CA LYS A 60 -11.86 -3.00 22.75
C LYS A 60 -13.22 -2.78 22.08
N GLU A 61 -13.67 -1.54 21.91
CA GLU A 61 -15.03 -1.30 21.39
C GLU A 61 -15.07 -0.93 19.89
N GLU A 62 -13.94 -0.56 19.30
CA GLU A 62 -13.82 -0.15 17.89
C GLU A 62 -13.24 -1.28 17.01
N TRP A 63 -12.49 -2.22 17.59
CA TRP A 63 -11.83 -3.30 16.84
C TRP A 63 -12.83 -4.28 16.19
N ASP A 64 -13.97 -4.51 16.82
CA ASP A 64 -15.07 -5.32 16.28
C ASP A 64 -15.90 -4.57 15.21
N LYS A 65 -15.71 -3.24 15.09
CA LYS A 65 -16.46 -2.37 14.15
C LYS A 65 -15.68 -1.99 12.91
N ILE A 66 -14.35 -2.10 12.94
CA ILE A 66 -13.48 -1.88 11.77
C ILE A 66 -13.50 -3.16 10.94
N PRO A 67 -13.77 -3.09 9.62
CA PRO A 67 -13.80 -4.29 8.79
C PRO A 67 -12.44 -5.01 8.81
N PRO A 68 -12.44 -6.35 8.74
CA PRO A 68 -11.22 -7.16 8.80
C PRO A 68 -10.21 -6.85 7.68
N GLU A 69 -10.61 -6.12 6.64
CA GLU A 69 -9.79 -5.66 5.52
C GLU A 69 -8.91 -4.44 5.87
N MET A 70 -9.22 -3.73 6.96
CA MET A 70 -8.49 -2.56 7.44
C MET A 70 -7.87 -2.84 8.81
N LEU A 71 -6.58 -3.21 8.84
CA LEU A 71 -5.83 -3.18 10.10
C LEU A 71 -5.29 -1.76 10.29
N LYS A 72 -5.98 -0.98 11.13
CA LYS A 72 -5.50 0.32 11.58
C LYS A 72 -4.73 0.13 12.88
N ILE A 73 -3.50 0.61 12.93
CA ILE A 73 -2.74 0.74 14.18
C ILE A 73 -2.51 2.24 14.39
N VAL A 74 -2.91 2.72 15.56
CA VAL A 74 -3.01 4.15 15.91
C VAL A 74 -1.63 4.73 16.22
N ASN A 75 -1.45 6.01 15.84
CA ASN A 75 -0.33 6.91 16.07
C ASN A 75 1.05 6.36 15.62
N LEU A 76 1.61 6.99 14.58
CA LEU A 76 2.93 6.71 13.98
C LEU A 76 3.06 5.39 13.20
N THR A 77 2.00 4.56 13.14
CA THR A 77 2.06 3.28 12.40
C THR A 77 1.50 3.42 10.98
N PRO A 78 2.15 2.83 9.95
CA PRO A 78 1.63 2.84 8.59
C PRO A 78 0.26 2.16 8.48
N LEU A 79 -0.65 2.76 7.70
CA LEU A 79 -1.93 2.13 7.36
C LEU A 79 -1.67 0.95 6.43
N SER A 80 -2.05 -0.26 6.84
CA SER A 80 -1.82 -1.49 6.08
C SER A 80 -3.11 -2.01 5.45
N LEU A 81 -3.14 -2.15 4.12
CA LEU A 81 -4.35 -2.53 3.36
C LEU A 81 -4.09 -3.70 2.42
N GLN A 82 -5.09 -4.55 2.27
CA GLN A 82 -5.10 -5.57 1.23
C GLN A 82 -5.75 -5.06 -0.07
N HIS A 83 -5.26 -5.51 -1.22
CA HIS A 83 -5.84 -5.17 -2.52
C HIS A 83 -6.10 -6.36 -3.47
N GLY A 84 -6.04 -7.60 -2.97
CA GLY A 84 -6.24 -8.79 -3.81
C GLY A 84 -5.21 -8.93 -4.95
N MET A 85 -5.64 -9.48 -6.09
CA MET A 85 -4.79 -9.70 -7.26
C MET A 85 -5.33 -8.98 -8.49
N GLY A 86 -4.42 -8.40 -9.28
CA GLY A 86 -4.73 -7.79 -10.57
C GLY A 86 -5.16 -6.32 -10.50
N ILE A 87 -5.10 -5.67 -11.66
CA ILE A 87 -5.40 -4.25 -11.85
C ILE A 87 -6.81 -3.85 -11.39
N PRO A 88 -7.89 -4.61 -11.70
CA PRO A 88 -9.23 -4.21 -11.26
C PRO A 88 -9.38 -4.14 -9.74
N SER A 89 -8.76 -5.08 -9.02
CA SER A 89 -8.85 -5.18 -7.57
C SER A 89 -8.11 -4.03 -6.88
N ILE A 90 -6.86 -3.77 -7.29
CA ILE A 90 -6.08 -2.66 -6.74
C ILE A 90 -6.66 -1.29 -7.11
N SER A 91 -7.20 -1.13 -8.33
CA SER A 91 -7.85 0.13 -8.74
C SER A 91 -9.05 0.46 -7.84
N THR A 92 -9.89 -0.54 -7.55
CA THR A 92 -11.05 -0.36 -6.67
C THR A 92 -10.61 0.08 -5.26
N MET A 93 -9.61 -0.59 -4.69
CA MET A 93 -9.05 -0.24 -3.38
C MET A 93 -8.46 1.18 -3.37
N LEU A 94 -7.65 1.54 -4.37
CA LEU A 94 -7.03 2.85 -4.48
C LEU A 94 -8.06 3.98 -4.59
N HIS A 95 -9.11 3.78 -5.39
CA HIS A 95 -10.21 4.74 -5.51
C HIS A 95 -10.89 5.02 -4.16
N GLU A 96 -11.07 3.99 -3.37
CA GLU A 96 -11.69 4.08 -2.05
C GLU A 96 -10.77 4.70 -1.01
N LEU A 97 -9.49 4.33 -1.03
CA LEU A 97 -8.45 4.86 -0.16
C LEU A 97 -8.24 6.36 -0.37
N ILE A 98 -8.11 6.81 -1.63
CA ILE A 98 -7.86 8.21 -1.93
C ILE A 98 -9.04 9.07 -1.49
N LYS A 99 -10.28 8.60 -1.68
CA LYS A 99 -11.47 9.27 -1.15
C LYS A 99 -11.41 9.35 0.38
N LEU A 100 -11.09 8.26 1.05
CA LEU A 100 -10.98 8.24 2.51
C LEU A 100 -9.95 9.27 3.01
N LEU A 101 -8.75 9.29 2.43
CA LEU A 101 -7.67 10.20 2.81
C LEU A 101 -7.98 11.66 2.47
N HIS A 102 -8.61 11.92 1.32
CA HIS A 102 -9.09 13.24 0.94
C HIS A 102 -10.10 13.78 1.97
N HIS A 103 -11.09 12.95 2.35
CA HIS A 103 -12.09 13.34 3.34
C HIS A 103 -11.53 13.43 4.76
N ALA A 104 -10.45 12.70 5.05
CA ALA A 104 -9.69 12.84 6.29
C ALA A 104 -8.78 14.08 6.31
N ARG A 105 -8.69 14.83 5.20
CA ARG A 105 -7.74 15.95 5.02
C ARG A 105 -6.29 15.53 5.26
N CYS A 106 -5.98 14.27 4.96
CA CYS A 106 -4.62 13.77 4.98
C CYS A 106 -3.87 14.40 3.80
N ILE A 107 -2.78 15.10 4.11
CA ILE A 107 -1.89 15.73 3.14
C ILE A 107 -0.51 15.11 3.26
N ASP A 108 0.14 14.96 2.10
CA ASP A 108 1.54 14.54 2.01
C ASP A 108 1.79 13.19 2.71
N PHE A 109 1.28 12.13 2.07
CA PHE A 109 1.48 10.75 2.48
C PHE A 109 2.18 9.96 1.36
N VAL A 110 2.91 8.92 1.76
CA VAL A 110 3.61 8.00 0.84
C VAL A 110 2.90 6.65 0.85
N LEU A 111 2.68 6.08 -0.33
CA LEU A 111 2.07 4.79 -0.59
C LEU A 111 3.13 3.76 -1.03
N PHE A 112 3.26 2.66 -0.32
CA PHE A 112 4.12 1.54 -0.68
C PHE A 112 3.28 0.37 -1.18
N SER A 113 3.52 -0.10 -2.40
CA SER A 113 3.03 -1.39 -2.86
C SER A 113 4.07 -2.46 -2.54
N ILE A 114 3.71 -3.40 -1.66
CA ILE A 114 4.57 -4.48 -1.22
C ILE A 114 4.08 -5.78 -1.82
N GLY A 115 4.93 -6.42 -2.62
CA GLY A 115 4.51 -7.52 -3.48
C GLY A 115 5.52 -8.64 -3.69
N THR A 116 5.09 -9.57 -4.52
CA THR A 116 5.87 -10.70 -5.03
C THR A 116 5.83 -10.66 -6.55
N SER A 117 6.90 -11.08 -7.20
CA SER A 117 7.09 -11.01 -8.65
C SER A 117 7.88 -12.20 -9.18
N GLY A 118 7.86 -12.40 -10.50
CA GLY A 118 8.85 -13.25 -11.18
C GLY A 118 10.03 -12.39 -11.60
N GLY A 119 11.24 -12.78 -11.21
CA GLY A 119 12.47 -12.13 -11.65
C GLY A 119 12.80 -12.51 -13.09
N VAL A 120 13.53 -11.65 -13.79
CA VAL A 120 14.06 -11.90 -15.13
C VAL A 120 15.56 -11.67 -15.05
N GLY A 121 16.36 -12.75 -15.10
CA GLY A 121 17.81 -12.67 -14.90
C GLY A 121 18.22 -12.29 -13.47
N LEU A 122 17.34 -12.55 -12.49
CA LEU A 122 17.57 -12.27 -11.07
C LEU A 122 17.38 -13.53 -10.25
N GLU A 123 18.26 -13.71 -9.26
CA GLU A 123 18.14 -14.80 -8.29
C GLU A 123 16.84 -14.69 -7.49
N PRO A 124 16.16 -15.81 -7.19
CA PRO A 124 15.02 -15.84 -6.29
C PRO A 124 15.36 -15.23 -4.92
N GLY A 125 14.46 -14.40 -4.40
CA GLY A 125 14.63 -13.66 -3.14
C GLY A 125 15.18 -12.25 -3.32
N THR A 126 15.59 -11.86 -4.53
CA THR A 126 16.04 -10.48 -4.81
C THR A 126 14.87 -9.50 -4.64
N VAL A 127 15.11 -8.41 -3.91
CA VAL A 127 14.13 -7.31 -3.78
C VAL A 127 14.38 -6.30 -4.89
N VAL A 128 13.33 -6.00 -5.65
CA VAL A 128 13.32 -5.03 -6.74
C VAL A 128 12.47 -3.83 -6.32
N VAL A 129 13.06 -2.65 -6.43
CA VAL A 129 12.36 -1.37 -6.32
C VAL A 129 12.10 -0.86 -7.72
N THR A 130 10.83 -0.70 -8.07
CA THR A 130 10.44 -0.31 -9.42
C THR A 130 10.77 1.16 -9.66
N ASP A 131 11.51 1.44 -10.74
CA ASP A 131 11.73 2.78 -11.28
C ASP A 131 10.63 3.17 -12.29
N LYS A 132 10.28 2.24 -13.20
CA LYS A 132 9.19 2.45 -14.16
C LYS A 132 8.30 1.23 -14.22
N ALA A 133 6.99 1.43 -14.05
CA ALA A 133 6.02 0.40 -14.37
C ALA A 133 5.72 0.44 -15.87
N VAL A 134 5.86 -0.68 -16.57
CA VAL A 134 5.68 -0.76 -18.03
C VAL A 134 4.60 -1.76 -18.42
N ASP A 135 4.01 -1.56 -19.60
CA ASP A 135 3.10 -2.51 -20.21
C ASP A 135 3.84 -3.71 -20.85
N CYS A 136 3.11 -4.61 -21.49
CA CYS A 136 3.68 -5.77 -22.19
C CYS A 136 4.54 -5.43 -23.41
N PHE A 137 4.54 -4.16 -23.85
CA PHE A 137 5.37 -3.63 -24.93
C PHE A 137 6.54 -2.79 -24.39
N PHE A 138 6.80 -2.84 -23.09
CA PHE A 138 7.85 -2.07 -22.40
C PHE A 138 7.67 -0.54 -22.48
N ARG A 139 6.43 -0.08 -22.65
CA ARG A 139 6.09 1.35 -22.63
C ARG A 139 5.69 1.74 -21.21
N ALA A 140 6.22 2.85 -20.71
CA ALA A 140 5.87 3.41 -19.40
C ALA A 140 4.51 4.11 -19.43
N GLN A 141 3.45 3.34 -19.69
CA GLN A 141 2.09 3.83 -19.76
C GLN A 141 1.06 2.83 -19.24
N PHE A 142 -0.05 3.35 -18.74
CA PHE A 142 -1.24 2.62 -18.34
C PHE A 142 -2.42 2.98 -19.23
N GLU A 143 -3.03 1.99 -19.87
CA GLU A 143 -4.19 2.16 -20.74
C GLU A 143 -5.48 1.76 -20.01
N GLN A 144 -6.48 2.65 -20.04
CA GLN A 144 -7.81 2.41 -19.48
C GLN A 144 -8.88 2.69 -20.54
N VAL A 145 -9.89 1.83 -20.64
CA VAL A 145 -10.97 1.96 -21.63
C VAL A 145 -12.24 2.46 -20.94
N LEU A 146 -12.66 3.69 -21.26
CA LEU A 146 -13.90 4.32 -20.77
C LEU A 146 -14.80 4.72 -21.95
N GLY A 147 -15.03 3.79 -22.88
CA GLY A 147 -15.65 4.06 -24.18
C GLY A 147 -14.67 4.62 -25.23
N LYS A 148 -13.52 5.13 -24.79
CA LYS A 148 -12.32 5.43 -25.59
C LYS A 148 -11.08 4.98 -24.81
N VAL A 149 -9.99 4.69 -25.52
CA VAL A 149 -8.69 4.38 -24.91
C VAL A 149 -8.10 5.66 -24.34
N ILE A 150 -7.80 5.64 -23.04
CA ILE A 150 -7.12 6.72 -22.32
C ILE A 150 -5.78 6.16 -21.85
N THR A 151 -4.70 6.80 -22.27
CA THR A 151 -3.34 6.43 -21.89
C THR A 151 -2.81 7.42 -20.84
N ARG A 152 -2.14 6.91 -19.82
CA ARG A 152 -1.55 7.69 -18.72
C ARG A 152 -0.10 7.28 -18.51
N SER A 153 0.79 8.21 -18.21
CA SER A 153 2.19 7.88 -17.87
C SER A 153 2.27 7.11 -16.55
N THR A 154 3.23 6.19 -16.45
CA THR A 154 3.53 5.40 -15.25
C THR A 154 5.00 5.52 -14.82
N GLU A 155 5.66 6.60 -15.25
CA GLU A 155 6.98 6.95 -14.75
C GLU A 155 6.90 7.34 -13.26
N LEU A 156 7.84 6.84 -12.46
CA LEU A 156 8.00 7.19 -11.05
C LEU A 156 9.19 8.15 -10.96
N ASP A 157 9.03 9.30 -10.30
CA ASP A 157 10.16 10.24 -10.14
C ASP A 157 11.20 9.69 -9.13
N VAL A 158 12.48 9.86 -9.42
CA VAL A 158 13.59 9.09 -8.81
C VAL A 158 14.02 9.64 -7.44
N GLY A 159 13.51 10.81 -7.01
CA GLY A 159 13.86 11.46 -5.73
C GLY A 159 12.89 11.20 -4.57
N GLU A 160 11.62 11.06 -4.88
CA GLU A 160 10.51 10.66 -4.02
C GLU A 160 9.57 10.02 -5.04
N ALA A 161 9.44 8.69 -5.05
CA ALA A 161 8.66 8.01 -6.07
C ALA A 161 7.26 8.61 -6.07
N TYR A 162 6.82 9.31 -7.12
CA TYR A 162 5.48 9.90 -7.24
C TYR A 162 4.72 9.14 -8.31
N VAL A 163 3.70 8.35 -7.94
CA VAL A 163 2.61 8.05 -8.88
C VAL A 163 1.58 9.12 -8.64
N ILE A 164 1.50 10.08 -9.54
CA ILE A 164 0.35 10.99 -9.53
C ILE A 164 -0.87 10.18 -9.96
N VAL A 165 -1.61 9.68 -8.99
CA VAL A 165 -2.92 9.10 -9.21
C VAL A 165 -3.90 10.25 -9.48
N TRP A 166 -3.83 10.81 -10.70
CA TRP A 166 -4.82 11.76 -11.21
C TRP A 166 -6.14 11.02 -11.50
N TYR A 167 -6.93 10.67 -10.48
CA TYR A 167 -8.25 10.10 -10.72
C TYR A 167 -9.35 11.16 -10.87
N ILE A 168 -9.85 11.19 -12.10
CA ILE A 168 -11.07 11.84 -12.54
C ILE A 168 -12.24 11.14 -11.84
N SER A 169 -12.68 11.69 -10.72
CA SER A 169 -14.09 11.55 -10.34
C SER A 169 -14.72 12.86 -9.90
N ASN A 170 -13.96 13.94 -9.68
CA ASN A 170 -14.46 15.29 -9.35
C ASN A 170 -13.45 16.42 -9.67
N GLY A 171 -12.45 16.20 -10.54
CA GLY A 171 -11.43 17.22 -10.84
C GLY A 171 -10.41 17.48 -9.71
N ILE A 172 -10.20 16.49 -8.82
CA ILE A 172 -9.26 16.61 -7.71
C ILE A 172 -7.94 15.95 -8.10
N THR A 173 -6.87 16.74 -8.13
CA THR A 173 -5.48 16.28 -8.19
C THR A 173 -5.01 15.92 -6.80
N VAL A 174 -4.51 14.70 -6.61
CA VAL A 174 -3.77 14.36 -5.40
C VAL A 174 -2.41 13.84 -5.85
N GLU A 175 -1.36 14.56 -5.49
CA GLU A 175 0.01 14.08 -5.62
C GLU A 175 0.29 13.13 -4.46
N VAL A 176 0.62 11.88 -4.81
CA VAL A 176 0.88 10.82 -3.84
C VAL A 176 2.27 10.27 -4.15
N GLY A 177 3.18 10.37 -3.20
CA GLY A 177 4.43 9.62 -3.28
C GLY A 177 4.08 8.14 -3.30
N THR A 178 4.42 7.37 -4.34
CA THR A 178 4.20 5.93 -4.44
C THR A 178 5.46 5.18 -4.83
N ALA A 179 5.84 4.16 -4.07
CA ALA A 179 6.91 3.22 -4.43
C ALA A 179 6.39 1.78 -4.52
N VAL A 180 6.92 1.00 -5.46
CA VAL A 180 6.61 -0.43 -5.62
C VAL A 180 7.84 -1.25 -5.27
N VAL A 181 7.70 -2.15 -4.29
CA VAL A 181 8.77 -2.95 -3.72
C VAL A 181 8.35 -4.41 -3.73
N CYS A 182 8.97 -5.20 -4.60
CA CYS A 182 8.61 -6.60 -4.82
C CYS A 182 9.80 -7.52 -4.59
N VAL A 183 9.56 -8.69 -4.02
CA VAL A 183 10.55 -9.79 -4.02
C VAL A 183 10.35 -10.68 -5.25
N THR A 184 11.44 -11.17 -5.85
CA THR A 184 11.40 -12.18 -6.90
C THR A 184 11.22 -13.56 -6.26
N LEU A 185 10.27 -14.38 -6.71
CA LEU A 185 10.07 -15.74 -6.15
C LEU A 185 10.77 -16.83 -6.97
N LEU A 186 11.09 -16.52 -8.23
CA LEU A 186 11.76 -17.39 -9.18
C LEU A 186 12.44 -16.53 -10.25
N ASN A 187 13.44 -17.09 -10.94
CA ASN A 187 13.97 -16.55 -12.18
C ASN A 187 13.20 -17.16 -13.36
N ARG A 188 12.52 -16.32 -14.15
CA ARG A 188 11.70 -16.75 -15.29
C ARG A 188 12.50 -17.30 -16.47
N PHE A 189 13.82 -17.06 -16.51
CA PHE A 189 14.69 -17.73 -17.50
C PHE A 189 14.96 -19.19 -17.17
N ASP A 190 14.83 -19.60 -15.90
CA ASP A 190 15.13 -20.96 -15.47
C ASP A 190 13.86 -21.83 -15.36
N GLY A 191 12.67 -21.21 -15.37
CA GLY A 191 11.39 -21.91 -15.42
C GLY A 191 10.20 -21.07 -14.97
N ASP A 192 9.02 -21.70 -14.95
CA ASP A 192 7.75 -21.06 -14.58
C ASP A 192 7.20 -21.52 -13.22
N GLN A 193 7.73 -22.60 -12.65
CA GLN A 193 7.25 -23.16 -11.39
C GLN A 193 8.12 -22.71 -10.22
N ILE A 194 7.47 -22.33 -9.12
CA ILE A 194 8.15 -22.06 -7.85
C ILE A 194 8.52 -23.40 -7.22
N SER A 195 9.82 -23.73 -7.22
CA SER A 195 10.38 -24.95 -6.63
C SER A 195 10.96 -24.73 -5.22
N THR A 196 11.11 -23.47 -4.81
CA THR A 196 11.68 -23.07 -3.52
C THR A 196 10.86 -23.62 -2.34
N PRO A 197 11.50 -24.18 -1.31
CA PRO A 197 10.82 -24.65 -0.09
C PRO A 197 9.96 -23.57 0.60
N HIS A 198 8.91 -24.00 1.29
CA HIS A 198 7.91 -23.09 1.87
C HIS A 198 8.49 -22.12 2.90
N ASP A 199 9.37 -22.59 3.77
CA ASP A 199 10.07 -21.79 4.78
C ASP A 199 10.92 -20.67 4.14
N VAL A 200 11.64 -20.99 3.07
CA VAL A 200 12.41 -20.01 2.30
C VAL A 200 11.49 -19.01 1.59
N LEU A 201 10.36 -19.45 1.06
CA LEU A 201 9.37 -18.53 0.46
C LEU A 201 8.75 -17.58 1.48
N VAL A 202 8.53 -18.03 2.72
CA VAL A 202 8.04 -17.17 3.80
C VAL A 202 9.07 -16.09 4.12
N GLU A 203 10.35 -16.45 4.18
CA GLU A 203 11.45 -15.49 4.36
C GLU A 203 11.52 -14.47 3.22
N TYR A 204 11.46 -14.93 1.96
CA TYR A 204 11.45 -14.04 0.78
C TYR A 204 10.31 -13.02 0.86
N GLN A 205 9.11 -13.46 1.23
CA GLN A 205 7.94 -12.58 1.34
C GLN A 205 8.06 -11.52 2.45
N GLN A 206 8.97 -11.70 3.41
CA GLN A 206 9.27 -10.72 4.45
C GLN A 206 10.28 -9.66 4.01
N ARG A 207 11.16 -9.93 3.03
CA ARG A 207 12.22 -8.98 2.64
C ARG A 207 11.69 -7.59 2.23
N PRO A 208 10.64 -7.47 1.39
CA PRO A 208 10.06 -6.18 1.06
C PRO A 208 9.45 -5.45 2.27
N GLN A 209 8.84 -6.22 3.19
CA GLN A 209 8.25 -5.70 4.42
C GLN A 209 9.33 -5.09 5.32
N VAL A 210 10.42 -5.83 5.55
CA VAL A 210 11.55 -5.36 6.36
C VAL A 210 12.17 -4.10 5.76
N LEU A 211 12.37 -4.06 4.45
CA LEU A 211 12.91 -2.88 3.76
C LEU A 211 12.03 -1.64 3.93
N VAL A 212 10.72 -1.77 3.71
CA VAL A 212 9.77 -0.65 3.84
C VAL A 212 9.65 -0.21 5.31
N ALA A 213 9.58 -1.14 6.26
CA ALA A 213 9.56 -0.81 7.68
C ALA A 213 10.83 -0.05 8.11
N HIS A 214 12.01 -0.48 7.62
CA HIS A 214 13.27 0.20 7.89
C HIS A 214 13.28 1.62 7.29
N PHE A 215 12.79 1.78 6.06
CA PHE A 215 12.65 3.11 5.45
C PHE A 215 11.73 4.01 6.26
N ILE A 216 10.56 3.51 6.69
CA ILE A 216 9.60 4.26 7.51
C ILE A 216 10.24 4.69 8.82
N LYS A 217 10.92 3.78 9.53
CA LYS A 217 11.63 4.12 10.77
C LYS A 217 12.66 5.21 10.57
N LYS A 218 13.44 5.15 9.48
CA LYS A 218 14.44 6.16 9.16
C LYS A 218 13.78 7.52 8.88
N ARG A 219 12.69 7.55 8.12
CA ARG A 219 11.92 8.78 7.85
C ARG A 219 11.25 9.36 9.10
N LEU A 220 10.89 8.51 10.05
CA LEU A 220 10.37 8.92 11.37
C LEU A 220 11.47 9.31 12.37
N GLY A 221 12.76 9.21 12.00
CA GLY A 221 13.88 9.52 12.89
C GLY A 221 14.06 8.54 14.05
N LEU A 222 13.51 7.33 13.94
CA LEU A 222 13.57 6.29 14.98
C LEU A 222 14.86 5.47 14.94
N ILE A 223 15.55 5.51 13.79
CA ILE A 223 16.84 4.89 13.57
C ILE A 223 17.70 5.88 12.78
N VAL A 224 19.00 5.91 13.09
CA VAL A 224 20.00 6.79 12.47
C VAL A 224 20.67 6.07 11.31
#